data_AF-A0A933RVM6-F1
#
_entry.id   AF-A0A933RVM6-F1
#
_cell.length_a   1.000
_cell.length_b   1.000
_cell.length_c   1.000
_cell.angle_alpha   90.00
_cell.angle_beta   90.00
_cell.angle_gamma   90.00
#
_symmetry.space_group_name_H-M   'P 1'
#
loop_
_entity.id
_entity.type
_entity.pdbx_description
1 polymer ?
#
loop_
_entity_poly.entity_id
_entity_poly.type
_entity_poly.pdbx_seq_one_letter_code
_entity_poly.pdbx_strand_id
1 'polypeptide(L)' 'MKGIVLVGATILALTSAAHAQYGYGSNSRSHSVSPYVNSHGTYVPGSHATNPNSTQSDNYTTRGNVNPYTGEIGTRTPRY' A
#
# COMPACT_ATOMS: atom_id res chain seq x y z
N MET A 1 44.07 37.07 7.31
CA MET A 1 43.22 35.86 7.32
C MET A 1 42.02 36.17 6.43
N LYS A 2 41.99 35.67 5.19
CA LYS A 2 40.93 35.96 4.21
C LYS A 2 40.36 34.61 3.77
N GLY A 3 39.07 34.44 4.04
CA GLY A 3 38.36 33.16 4.15
C GLY A 3 38.36 32.32 2.87
N ILE A 4 38.39 31.01 3.11
CA ILE A 4 38.43 29.92 2.15
C ILE A 4 37.09 29.81 1.40
N VAL A 5 37.21 29.58 0.10
CA VAL A 5 36.14 29.30 -0.87
C VAL A 5 35.45 27.97 -0.51
N LEU A 6 34.12 27.95 -0.46
CA LEU A 6 33.32 26.72 -0.44
C LEU A 6 32.46 26.67 -1.70
N VAL A 7 32.96 25.93 -2.70
CA VAL A 7 32.19 25.49 -3.87
C VAL A 7 31.21 24.42 -3.37
N GLY A 8 29.94 24.80 -3.19
CA GLY A 8 28.88 23.87 -2.85
C GLY A 8 28.53 22.99 -4.05
N ALA A 9 28.91 21.72 -4.00
CA ALA A 9 28.51 20.72 -4.99
C ALA A 9 26.99 20.50 -4.92
N THR A 10 26.27 20.92 -5.96
CA THR A 10 24.84 20.62 -6.14
C THR A 10 24.69 19.18 -6.60
N ILE A 11 24.35 18.29 -5.68
CA ILE A 11 23.90 16.93 -6.00
C ILE A 11 22.44 17.03 -6.46
N LEU A 12 22.21 16.92 -7.77
CA LEU A 12 20.88 16.74 -8.33
C LEU A 12 20.43 15.30 -8.03
N ALA A 13 19.70 15.11 -6.92
CA ALA A 13 19.07 13.84 -6.62
C ALA A 13 17.96 13.59 -7.65
N LEU A 14 18.14 12.59 -8.53
CA LEU A 14 17.06 12.10 -9.40
C LEU A 14 15.98 11.50 -8.50
N THR A 15 14.85 12.18 -8.36
CA THR A 15 13.67 11.60 -7.71
C THR A 15 13.00 10.67 -8.72
N SER A 16 13.19 9.37 -8.53
CA SER A 16 12.37 8.37 -9.22
C SER A 16 10.93 8.53 -8.72
N ALA A 17 10.05 9.02 -9.59
CA ALA A 17 8.62 8.92 -9.38
C ALA A 17 8.26 7.44 -9.31
N ALA A 18 8.02 6.92 -8.11
CA ALA A 18 7.44 5.60 -7.93
C ALA A 18 6.03 5.63 -8.51
N HIS A 19 5.90 5.18 -9.77
CA HIS A 19 4.59 4.99 -10.40
C HIS A 19 3.92 3.83 -9.68
N ALA A 20 3.02 4.12 -8.73
CA ALA A 20 2.14 3.13 -8.14
C ALA A 20 1.31 2.52 -9.28
N GLN A 21 1.65 1.30 -9.68
CA GLN A 21 0.86 0.52 -10.63
C GLN A 21 -0.45 0.16 -9.92
N TYR A 22 -1.48 0.97 -10.10
CA TYR A 22 -2.83 0.64 -9.62
C TYR A 22 -3.25 -0.66 -10.31
N GLY A 23 -3.35 -1.75 -9.54
CA GLY A 23 -3.82 -3.04 -10.01
C GLY A 23 -5.24 -2.91 -10.55
N TYR A 24 -5.38 -3.04 -11.86
CA TYR A 24 -6.66 -2.98 -12.56
C TYR A 24 -7.52 -4.19 -12.13
N GLY A 25 -8.54 -3.99 -11.29
CA GLY A 25 -9.53 -5.03 -11.00
C GLY A 25 -10.11 -5.09 -9.59
N SER A 26 -9.57 -4.35 -8.62
CA SER A 26 -10.09 -4.36 -7.25
C SER A 26 -11.40 -3.58 -7.10
N ASN A 27 -12.25 -4.00 -6.16
CA ASN A 27 -13.45 -3.26 -5.78
C ASN A 27 -13.04 -1.87 -5.25
N SER A 28 -13.65 -0.83 -5.81
CA SER A 28 -13.38 0.57 -5.44
C SER A 28 -13.97 0.97 -4.09
N ARG A 29 -14.87 0.15 -3.55
CA ARG A 29 -15.49 0.35 -2.24
C ARG A 29 -14.78 -0.50 -1.18
N SER A 30 -14.39 0.16 -0.10
CA SER A 30 -13.61 -0.44 0.98
C SER A 30 -14.05 0.06 2.34
N HIS A 31 -13.70 -0.70 3.37
CA HIS A 31 -13.88 -0.33 4.77
C HIS A 31 -12.56 -0.49 5.54
N SER A 32 -12.49 0.23 6.65
CA SER A 32 -11.33 0.24 7.52
C SER A 32 -11.69 -0.43 8.84
N VAL A 33 -10.78 -1.25 9.34
CA VAL A 33 -10.85 -1.86 10.67
C VAL A 33 -9.91 -1.09 11.57
N SER A 34 -10.45 -0.51 12.65
CA SER A 34 -9.64 0.20 13.64
C SER A 34 -8.70 -0.76 14.38
N PRO A 35 -7.50 -0.31 14.78
CA PRO A 35 -6.64 -1.08 15.66
C PRO A 35 -7.34 -1.32 17.01
N TYR A 36 -7.04 -2.45 17.65
CA TYR A 36 -7.58 -2.78 18.96
C TYR A 36 -6.63 -3.68 19.75
N VAL A 37 -6.85 -3.77 21.06
CA VAL A 37 -6.18 -4.76 21.92
C VAL A 37 -7.17 -5.90 22.15
N ASN A 38 -6.77 -7.13 21.81
CA ASN A 38 -7.64 -8.28 21.99
C ASN A 38 -7.74 -8.69 23.49
N SER A 39 -8.66 -9.60 23.82
CA SER A 39 -8.87 -10.09 25.19
C SER A 39 -7.64 -10.76 25.83
N HIS A 40 -6.65 -11.15 25.03
CA HIS A 40 -5.37 -11.73 25.47
C HIS A 40 -4.27 -10.67 25.63
N GLY A 41 -4.59 -9.38 25.50
CA GLY A 41 -3.64 -8.28 25.65
C GLY A 41 -2.73 -8.05 24.45
N THR A 42 -2.96 -8.72 23.31
CA THR A 42 -2.16 -8.50 22.09
C THR A 42 -2.71 -7.33 21.28
N TYR A 43 -1.83 -6.43 20.87
CA TYR A 43 -2.16 -5.34 19.96
C TYR A 43 -2.37 -5.85 18.53
N VAL A 44 -3.50 -5.50 17.93
CA VAL A 44 -3.85 -5.79 16.54
C VAL A 44 -3.86 -4.48 15.75
N PRO A 45 -3.00 -4.32 14.74
CA PRO A 45 -2.99 -3.12 13.91
C PRO A 45 -4.28 -3.01 13.09
N GLY A 46 -4.66 -1.77 12.76
CA GLY A 46 -5.76 -1.53 11.85
C GLY A 46 -5.45 -2.05 10.44
N SER A 47 -6.49 -2.34 9.67
CA SER A 47 -6.36 -2.84 8.30
C SER A 47 -7.45 -2.31 7.39
N HIS A 48 -7.29 -2.52 6.09
CA HIS A 48 -8.26 -2.15 5.08
C HIS A 48 -8.64 -3.37 4.25
N ALA A 49 -9.92 -3.47 3.91
CA ALA A 49 -10.45 -4.55 3.08
C ALA A 49 -11.47 -4.00 2.08
N THR A 50 -11.59 -4.68 0.95
CA THR A 50 -12.68 -4.48 -0.01
C THR A 50 -14.02 -4.77 0.65
N ASN A 51 -15.07 -4.06 0.24
CA ASN A 51 -16.40 -4.28 0.79
C ASN A 51 -16.95 -5.66 0.40
N PRO A 52 -17.68 -6.34 1.31
CA PRO A 52 -18.26 -7.64 1.02
C PRO A 52 -19.19 -7.60 -0.19
N ASN A 53 -19.04 -8.55 -1.10
CA ASN A 53 -19.94 -8.81 -2.23
C ASN A 53 -19.85 -10.30 -2.64
N SER A 54 -20.52 -10.69 -3.72
CA SER A 54 -20.53 -12.08 -4.24
C SER A 54 -19.35 -12.40 -5.17
N THR A 55 -18.36 -11.52 -5.27
CA THR A 55 -17.25 -11.64 -6.22
C THR A 55 -15.95 -11.83 -5.45
N GLN A 56 -15.14 -12.80 -5.88
CA GLN A 56 -13.80 -12.99 -5.33
C GLN A 56 -12.72 -12.32 -6.19
N SER A 57 -12.99 -12.11 -7.48
CA SER A 57 -12.01 -11.59 -8.44
C SER A 57 -11.58 -10.14 -8.17
N ASP A 58 -12.34 -9.40 -7.39
CA ASP A 58 -12.15 -7.97 -7.10
C ASP A 58 -11.61 -7.70 -5.69
N ASN A 59 -11.22 -8.73 -4.94
CA ASN A 59 -10.53 -8.56 -3.66
C ASN A 59 -9.08 -8.12 -3.87
N TYR A 60 -8.53 -7.29 -2.98
CA TYR A 60 -7.11 -6.88 -3.04
C TYR A 60 -6.14 -8.05 -3.07
N THR A 61 -6.47 -9.12 -2.37
CA THR A 61 -5.62 -10.31 -2.28
C THR A 61 -5.69 -11.21 -3.51
N THR A 62 -6.57 -10.91 -4.47
CA THR A 62 -6.72 -11.70 -5.69
C THR A 62 -5.56 -11.48 -6.65
N ARG A 63 -5.13 -12.55 -7.31
CA ARG A 63 -4.01 -12.54 -8.25
C ARG A 63 -4.14 -11.42 -9.28
N GLY A 64 -3.17 -10.50 -9.27
CA GLY A 64 -3.08 -9.38 -10.22
C GLY A 64 -3.69 -8.06 -9.70
N ASN A 65 -4.50 -8.11 -8.64
CA ASN A 65 -4.99 -6.91 -7.98
C ASN A 65 -3.90 -6.33 -7.07
N VAL A 66 -3.97 -5.02 -6.80
CA VAL A 66 -3.04 -4.33 -5.89
C VAL A 66 -3.84 -3.73 -4.76
N ASN A 67 -3.40 -3.97 -3.53
CA ASN A 67 -3.91 -3.28 -2.36
C ASN A 67 -3.43 -1.82 -2.39
N PRO A 68 -4.31 -0.81 -2.54
CA PRO A 68 -3.88 0.59 -2.61
C PRO A 68 -3.29 1.10 -1.28
N TYR A 69 -3.55 0.43 -0.17
CA TYR A 69 -3.08 0.85 1.15
C TYR A 69 -1.68 0.31 1.50
N THR A 70 -1.30 -0.84 0.95
CA THR A 70 0.01 -1.47 1.22
C THR A 70 0.91 -1.54 -0.01
N GLY A 71 0.37 -1.36 -1.22
CA GLY A 71 1.08 -1.57 -2.48
C GLY A 71 1.31 -3.04 -2.83
N GLU A 72 0.83 -3.97 -2.01
CA GLU A 72 1.03 -5.40 -2.20
C GLU A 72 0.17 -5.94 -3.35
N ILE A 73 0.76 -6.83 -4.14
CA ILE A 73 0.07 -7.52 -5.24
C ILE A 73 -0.59 -8.78 -4.68
N GLY A 74 -1.89 -8.92 -4.90
CA GLY A 74 -2.63 -10.11 -4.58
C GLY A 74 -2.12 -11.33 -5.33
N THR A 75 -2.24 -12.50 -4.71
CA THR A 75 -1.72 -13.79 -5.22
C THR A 75 -2.77 -14.91 -5.17
N ARG A 76 -3.94 -14.65 -4.58
CA ARG A 76 -4.98 -15.65 -4.39
C ARG A 76 -5.76 -15.89 -5.68
N THR A 77 -6.01 -17.15 -6.00
CA THR A 77 -6.89 -17.53 -7.12
C THR A 77 -8.34 -17.58 -6.63
N PRO A 78 -9.27 -16.85 -7.29
CA PRO A 78 -10.71 -16.93 -6.97
C PRO A 78 -11.26 -18.34 -7.14
N ARG A 79 -12.23 -18.70 -6.30
CA ARG A 79 -12.96 -19.97 -6.37
C ARG A 79 -14.40 -19.69 -6.80
N TYR A 80 -14.91 -20.45 -7.76
CA TYR A 80 -16.27 -20.32 -8.31
C TYR A 80 -17.11 -21.53 -7.94
#